data_AF-A0A7C4GR07-F1
#
_entry.id   AF-A0A7C4GR07-F1
#
_cell.length_a   1.000
_cell.length_b   1.000
_cell.length_c   1.000
_cell.angle_alpha   90.00
_cell.angle_beta   90.00
_cell.angle_gamma   90.00
#
_symmetry.space_group_name_H-M   'P 1'
#
loop_
_entity.id
_entity.type
_entity.pdbx_description
1 polymer ?
#
loop_
_entity_poly.entity_id
_entity_poly.type
_entity_poly.pdbx_seq_one_letter_code
_entity_poly.pdbx_strand_id
1 'polypeptide(L)'
;MSKAKKLLIIASKGTLDMAYPPLILAQVGAAMGLEVGVFFTFWGLNIIRKDTVDKLKISPVGNPALGMPNILGILPGMTSLATSMMKKRIEGIKMASIRDMIKECKELGVKFY
;
A
#
# COMPACT_ATOMS: atom_id res chain seq x y z
N MET A 1 19.98 -28.32 6.01
CA MET A 1 19.41 -27.18 5.25
C MET A 1 19.26 -25.99 6.19
N SER A 2 19.81 -24.83 5.83
CA SER A 2 19.60 -23.58 6.59
C SER A 2 18.11 -23.22 6.58
N LYS A 3 17.52 -22.95 7.76
CA LYS A 3 16.10 -22.56 7.88
C LYS A 3 15.88 -21.25 7.12
N ALA A 4 14.91 -21.22 6.21
CA ALA A 4 14.56 -19.99 5.49
C ALA A 4 14.26 -18.87 6.49
N LYS A 5 14.86 -17.69 6.27
CA LYS A 5 14.62 -16.51 7.12
C LYS A 5 13.16 -16.06 6.94
N LYS A 6 12.52 -15.63 8.03
CA LYS A 6 11.11 -15.22 8.01
C LYS A 6 10.99 -13.70 8.11
N LEU A 7 9.99 -13.14 7.43
CA LEU A 7 9.64 -11.73 7.48
C LEU A 7 8.14 -11.59 7.76
N LEU A 8 7.78 -10.89 8.83
CA LEU A 8 6.39 -10.51 9.11
C LEU A 8 6.24 -8.99 8.95
N ILE A 9 5.30 -8.57 8.13
CA ILE A 9 4.97 -7.17 7.86
C ILE A 9 3.59 -6.88 8.43
N ILE A 10 3.46 -5.76 9.15
CA ILE A 10 2.17 -5.30 9.67
C ILE A 10 1.67 -4.16 8.80
N ALA A 11 0.55 -4.39 8.09
CA ALA A 11 -0.14 -3.39 7.31
C ALA A 11 -1.33 -2.84 8.12
N SER A 12 -1.14 -1.70 8.80
CA SER A 12 -2.16 -1.10 9.69
C SER A 12 -2.89 0.11 9.10
N LYS A 13 -2.40 0.65 7.99
CA LYS A 13 -2.91 1.87 7.34
C LYS A 13 -3.55 1.52 6.01
N GLY A 14 -4.68 2.15 5.71
CA GLY A 14 -5.50 1.87 4.52
C GLY A 14 -5.61 3.05 3.54
N THR A 15 -4.59 3.91 3.48
CA THR A 15 -4.52 4.99 2.48
C THR A 15 -3.74 4.53 1.25
N LEU A 16 -3.93 5.21 0.12
CA LEU A 16 -3.32 4.84 -1.16
C LEU A 16 -1.79 4.76 -1.08
N ASP A 17 -1.16 5.74 -0.44
CA ASP A 17 0.29 5.81 -0.19
C ASP A 17 0.80 4.70 0.71
N MET A 18 0.04 4.34 1.74
CA MET A 18 0.47 3.36 2.74
C MET A 18 0.21 1.91 2.33
N ALA A 19 -0.52 1.68 1.23
CA ALA A 19 -0.74 0.35 0.68
C ALA A 19 0.49 -0.21 -0.04
N TYR A 20 1.31 0.65 -0.65
CA TYR A 20 2.49 0.22 -1.41
C TYR A 20 3.62 -0.35 -0.55
N PRO A 21 4.08 0.30 0.54
CA PRO A 21 5.21 -0.18 1.32
C PRO A 21 5.12 -1.65 1.77
N PRO A 22 4.01 -2.14 2.38
CA PRO A 22 3.95 -3.54 2.81
C PRO A 22 3.98 -4.52 1.63
N LEU A 23 3.41 -4.16 0.47
CA LEU A 23 3.40 -5.02 -0.71
C LEU A 23 4.77 -5.05 -1.40
N ILE A 24 5.46 -3.90 -1.53
CA ILE A 24 6.83 -3.83 -2.05
C ILE A 24 7.76 -4.70 -1.20
N LEU A 25 7.73 -4.51 0.13
CA LEU A 25 8.59 -5.26 1.04
C LEU A 25 8.28 -6.75 0.99
N ALA A 26 7.01 -7.12 0.85
CA ALA A 26 6.62 -8.51 0.73
C ALA A 26 7.14 -9.17 -0.55
N GLN A 27 6.99 -8.49 -1.69
CA GLN A 27 7.48 -8.95 -2.98
C GLN A 27 9.01 -9.07 -3.01
N VAL A 28 9.73 -8.05 -2.52
CA VAL A 28 11.20 -8.09 -2.44
C VAL A 28 11.66 -9.19 -1.48
N GLY A 29 11.05 -9.31 -0.30
CA GLY A 29 11.37 -10.36 0.66
C GLY A 29 11.17 -11.76 0.08
N ALA A 30 10.06 -11.99 -0.61
CA ALA A 30 9.78 -13.27 -1.25
C ALA A 30 10.76 -13.57 -2.38
N ALA A 31 11.08 -12.58 -3.22
CA ALA A 31 12.09 -12.71 -4.28
C ALA A 31 13.51 -13.01 -3.74
N MET A 32 13.81 -12.55 -2.53
CA MET A 32 15.06 -12.86 -1.82
C MET A 32 15.04 -14.24 -1.12
N GLY A 33 13.97 -15.03 -1.27
CA GLY A 33 13.84 -16.37 -0.70
C GLY A 33 13.43 -16.41 0.78
N LEU A 34 12.84 -15.33 1.32
CA LEU A 34 12.29 -15.33 2.68
C LEU A 34 10.88 -15.95 2.71
N GLU A 35 10.53 -16.56 3.85
CA GLU A 35 9.12 -16.86 4.14
C GLU A 35 8.44 -15.58 4.64
N VAL A 36 7.58 -15.01 3.79
CA VAL A 36 6.95 -13.71 4.06
C VAL A 36 5.50 -13.86 4.48
N GLY A 37 5.13 -13.17 5.55
CA GLY A 37 3.75 -12.93 5.97
C GLY A 37 3.41 -11.43 5.99
N VAL A 38 2.21 -11.07 5.53
CA VAL A 38 1.65 -9.73 5.70
C VAL A 38 0.38 -9.84 6.55
N PHE A 39 0.39 -9.22 7.72
CA PHE A 39 -0.77 -9.15 8.61
C PHE A 39 -1.48 -7.81 8.43
N PHE A 40 -2.71 -7.87 7.91
CA PHE A 40 -3.55 -6.70 7.67
C PHE A 40 -4.43 -6.45 8.89
N THR A 41 -4.30 -5.27 9.49
CA THR A 41 -5.06 -4.92 10.70
C THR A 41 -5.61 -3.50 10.62
N PHE A 42 -6.66 -3.22 11.41
CA PHE A 42 -7.38 -1.95 11.41
C PHE A 42 -7.75 -1.50 9.98
N TRP A 43 -7.31 -0.32 9.59
CA TRP A 43 -7.56 0.27 8.28
C TRP A 43 -6.80 -0.45 7.15
N GLY A 44 -5.74 -1.20 7.47
CA GLY A 44 -5.00 -1.99 6.48
C GLY A 44 -5.84 -3.07 5.79
N LEU A 45 -6.93 -3.53 6.41
CA LEU A 45 -7.90 -4.43 5.77
C LEU A 45 -8.46 -3.86 4.47
N ASN A 46 -8.53 -2.54 4.33
CA ASN A 46 -9.00 -1.88 3.12
C ASN A 46 -8.11 -2.18 1.90
N ILE A 47 -6.86 -2.59 2.10
CA ILE A 47 -5.91 -2.95 1.04
C ILE A 47 -6.34 -4.26 0.35
N ILE A 48 -6.86 -5.23 1.10
CA ILE A 48 -7.16 -6.58 0.58
C ILE A 48 -8.64 -6.82 0.28
N ARG A 49 -9.50 -5.93 0.77
CA ARG A 49 -10.95 -6.01 0.62
C ARG A 49 -11.39 -5.64 -0.81
N LYS A 50 -12.23 -6.49 -1.42
CA LYS A 50 -12.68 -6.35 -2.81
C LYS A 50 -13.39 -5.03 -3.10
N ASP A 51 -14.14 -4.51 -2.13
CA ASP A 51 -14.98 -3.32 -2.20
C ASP A 51 -14.21 -2.00 -2.01
N THR A 52 -13.00 -2.06 -1.46
CA THR A 52 -12.21 -0.88 -1.06
C THR A 52 -10.87 -0.73 -1.78
N VAL A 53 -10.25 -1.82 -2.25
CA VAL A 53 -8.88 -1.81 -2.80
C VAL A 53 -8.65 -0.81 -3.94
N ASP A 54 -9.63 -0.57 -4.80
CA ASP A 54 -9.51 0.42 -5.91
C ASP A 54 -9.88 1.85 -5.52
N LYS A 55 -10.46 2.01 -4.32
CA LYS A 55 -11.05 3.25 -3.83
C LYS A 55 -10.18 3.93 -2.78
N LEU A 56 -8.97 3.42 -2.54
CA LEU A 56 -8.03 4.00 -1.59
C LEU A 56 -7.66 5.44 -2.00
N LYS A 57 -7.57 6.31 -1.00
CA LYS A 57 -7.30 7.74 -1.16
C LYS A 57 -6.10 8.15 -0.31
N ILE A 58 -5.49 9.26 -0.69
CA ILE A 58 -4.51 9.97 0.15
C ILE A 58 -5.23 10.70 1.29
N SER A 59 -4.55 10.92 2.41
CA SER A 59 -5.01 11.84 3.48
C SER A 59 -4.21 13.15 3.41
N PRO A 60 -4.76 14.24 2.84
CA PRO A 60 -4.07 15.52 2.74
C PRO A 60 -3.67 16.14 4.07
N VAL A 61 -4.49 15.93 5.10
CA VAL A 61 -4.29 16.50 6.45
C VAL A 61 -3.42 15.58 7.32
N GLY A 62 -3.49 14.26 7.08
CA GLY A 62 -2.76 13.26 7.85
C GLY A 62 -1.38 12.91 7.30
N ASN A 63 -0.96 13.50 6.17
CA ASN A 63 0.33 13.24 5.54
C ASN A 63 1.13 14.55 5.35
N PRO A 64 2.01 14.91 6.31
CA PRO A 64 2.83 16.11 6.21
C PRO A 64 3.85 16.05 5.07
N ALA A 65 4.17 14.86 4.55
CA ALA A 65 5.11 14.68 3.44
C ALA A 65 4.53 15.15 2.08
N LEU A 66 3.23 15.50 2.02
CA LEU A 66 2.64 16.11 0.83
C LEU A 66 3.16 17.52 0.55
N GLY A 67 3.85 18.16 1.51
CA GLY A 67 4.41 19.50 1.33
C GLY A 67 3.37 20.60 1.17
N MET A 68 2.11 20.31 1.54
CA MET A 68 0.99 21.22 1.44
C MET A 68 0.61 21.71 2.84
N PRO A 69 0.32 23.02 3.03
CA PRO A 69 -0.23 23.51 4.29
C PRO A 69 -1.48 22.75 4.72
N ASN A 70 -1.54 22.29 5.97
CA ASN A 70 -2.66 21.49 6.49
C ASN A 70 -4.02 22.16 6.31
N ILE A 71 -4.07 23.50 6.37
CA ILE A 71 -5.30 24.29 6.17
C ILE A 71 -5.88 24.12 4.76
N LEU A 72 -5.04 23.84 3.75
CA LEU A 72 -5.53 23.53 2.41
C LEU A 72 -6.09 22.11 2.35
N GLY A 73 -5.58 21.18 3.16
CA GLY A 73 -6.05 19.79 3.19
C GLY A 73 -7.50 19.62 3.65
N ILE A 74 -8.06 20.58 4.39
CA ILE A 74 -9.46 20.57 4.85
C ILE A 74 -10.45 21.14 3.82
N LEU A 75 -9.97 21.79 2.76
CA LEU A 75 -10.85 22.37 1.75
C LEU A 75 -11.63 21.27 0.99
N PRO A 76 -12.93 21.48 0.69
CA PRO A 76 -13.71 20.52 -0.08
C PRO A 76 -13.04 20.16 -1.41
N GLY A 77 -12.95 18.87 -1.72
CA GLY A 77 -12.35 18.37 -2.95
C GLY A 77 -10.83 18.15 -2.93
N MET A 78 -10.09 18.70 -1.95
CA MET A 78 -8.62 18.56 -1.91
C MET A 78 -8.14 17.13 -1.73
N THR A 79 -8.90 16.29 -1.02
CA THR A 79 -8.62 14.84 -0.95
C THR A 79 -8.71 14.17 -2.32
N SER A 80 -9.70 14.53 -3.13
CA SER A 80 -9.87 13.97 -4.48
C SER A 80 -8.75 14.43 -5.40
N LEU A 81 -8.41 15.72 -5.36
CA LEU A 81 -7.31 16.32 -6.12
C LEU A 81 -5.97 15.64 -5.78
N ALA A 82 -5.61 15.57 -4.50
CA ALA A 82 -4.36 14.95 -4.05
C ALA A 82 -4.29 13.46 -4.44
N THR A 83 -5.42 12.75 -4.32
CA THR A 83 -5.50 11.34 -4.75
C THR A 83 -5.29 11.20 -6.25
N SER A 84 -5.92 12.05 -7.07
CA SER A 84 -5.76 12.04 -8.53
C SER A 84 -4.31 12.34 -8.93
N MET A 85 -3.68 13.34 -8.30
CA MET A 85 -2.27 13.66 -8.53
C MET A 85 -1.36 12.49 -8.17
N MET A 86 -1.61 11.81 -7.05
CA MET A 86 -0.82 10.63 -6.68
C MET A 86 -0.99 9.49 -7.68
N LYS A 87 -2.24 9.16 -8.08
CA LYS A 87 -2.51 8.13 -9.09
C LYS A 87 -1.77 8.41 -10.39
N LYS A 88 -1.80 9.66 -10.88
CA LYS A 88 -1.03 10.08 -12.06
C LYS A 88 0.48 9.89 -11.90
N ARG A 89 1.04 10.17 -10.71
CA ARG A 89 2.48 9.96 -10.44
C ARG A 89 2.84 8.48 -10.43
N ILE A 90 2.02 7.64 -9.80
CA ILE A 90 2.18 6.17 -9.77
C ILE A 90 2.16 5.61 -11.20
N GLU A 91 1.19 6.04 -12.00
CA GLU A 91 1.09 5.67 -13.42
C GLU A 91 2.33 6.14 -14.22
N GLY A 92 2.78 7.38 -13.98
CA GLY A 92 3.95 7.96 -14.64
C GLY A 92 5.26 7.22 -14.38
N ILE A 93 5.41 6.61 -13.20
CA ILE A 93 6.56 5.73 -12.89
C ILE A 93 6.31 4.26 -13.25
N LYS A 94 5.21 3.96 -13.95
CA LYS A 94 4.80 2.61 -14.37
C LYS A 94 4.71 1.61 -13.23
N MET A 95 4.30 2.07 -12.06
CA MET A 95 4.16 1.20 -10.90
C MET A 95 2.88 0.38 -11.02
N ALA A 96 2.97 -0.91 -10.67
CA ALA A 96 1.86 -1.85 -10.70
C ALA A 96 0.71 -1.36 -9.79
N SER A 97 -0.53 -1.69 -10.16
CA SER A 97 -1.68 -1.39 -9.30
C SER A 97 -1.61 -2.21 -8.01
N ILE A 98 -2.28 -1.76 -6.95
CA ILE A 98 -2.35 -2.50 -5.69
C ILE A 98 -2.94 -3.90 -5.89
N ARG A 99 -3.93 -4.06 -6.79
CA ARG A 99 -4.48 -5.37 -7.12
C ARG A 99 -3.45 -6.29 -7.76
N ASP A 100 -2.66 -5.77 -8.68
CA ASP A 100 -1.63 -6.54 -9.37
C ASP A 100 -0.52 -6.93 -8.38
N MET A 101 -0.07 -6.00 -7.55
CA MET A 101 0.90 -6.30 -6.49
C MET A 101 0.40 -7.36 -5.50
N ILE A 102 -0.88 -7.32 -5.12
CA ILE A 102 -1.49 -8.37 -4.29
C ILE A 102 -1.46 -9.72 -5.01
N LYS A 103 -1.76 -9.74 -6.31
CA LYS A 103 -1.72 -10.95 -7.13
C LYS A 103 -0.30 -11.50 -7.21
N GLU A 104 0.68 -10.67 -7.52
CA GLU A 104 2.09 -11.01 -7.59
C GLU A 104 2.61 -11.55 -6.25
N CYS A 105 2.28 -10.89 -5.14
CA CYS A 105 2.65 -11.38 -3.81
C CYS A 105 2.11 -12.79 -3.54
N LYS A 106 0.86 -13.08 -3.93
CA LYS A 106 0.27 -14.41 -3.79
C LYS A 106 0.96 -15.45 -4.67
N GLU A 107 1.28 -15.08 -5.91
CA GLU A 107 2.04 -15.94 -6.84
C GLU A 107 3.45 -16.26 -6.32
N LEU A 108 4.08 -15.31 -5.62
CA LEU A 108 5.35 -15.49 -4.92
C LEU A 108 5.24 -16.28 -3.60
N GLY A 109 4.04 -16.75 -3.23
CA GLY A 109 3.81 -17.53 -2.02
C GLY A 109 3.78 -16.73 -0.72
N VAL A 110 3.62 -15.40 -0.79
CA VAL A 110 3.44 -14.56 0.40
C VAL A 110 2.12 -14.92 1.09
N LYS A 111 2.17 -15.11 2.41
CA LYS A 111 0.99 -15.42 3.22
C LYS A 111 0.32 -14.13 3.70
N PHE A 112 -0.95 -13.94 3.36
CA PHE A 112 -1.74 -12.80 3.83
C PHE A 112 -2.63 -13.25 4.99
N TYR A 113 -2.56 -12.52 6.10
CA TYR A 113 -3.28 -12.76 7.35
C TYR A 113 -4.21 -11.59 7.67
#